data_AF-A0A956HYZ9-F1
#
_entry.id   AF-A0A956HYZ9-F1
#
_cell.length_a   1.000
_cell.length_b   1.000
_cell.length_c   1.000
_cell.angle_alpha   90.00
_cell.angle_beta   90.00
_cell.angle_gamma   90.00
#
_symmetry.space_group_name_H-M   'P 1'
#
loop_
_entity.id
_entity.type
_entity.pdbx_description
1 polymer ?
#
loop_
_entity_poly.entity_id
_entity_poly.type
_entity_poly.pdbx_seq_one_letter_code
_entity_poly.pdbx_strand_id
1 'polypeptide(L)'
;MADPQESLRSSEPDPLVGTTLRGLYRIERRIGEGGMGNVYAAEHVHLGKRFAVKVLSPSISSSRASVDRLKAEAVAASRIDHDNIVEVVNFDATEDGLVFIVMELLDGESLAVRVARGALPVVDAIRLILPVVDALAVAHDHGIVHRDLKP
;
A
#
# COMPACT_ATOMS: atom_id res chain seq x y z
N MET A 1 -24.98 6.89 25.72
CA MET A 1 -24.39 7.93 24.85
C MET A 1 -22.93 8.03 25.22
N ALA A 2 -22.11 7.22 24.56
CA ALA A 2 -20.66 7.16 24.76
C ALA A 2 -20.03 7.36 23.37
N ASP A 3 -19.09 8.30 23.32
CA ASP A 3 -18.42 8.78 22.12
C ASP A 3 -17.36 7.76 21.63
N PRO A 4 -17.43 7.24 20.39
CA PRO A 4 -16.47 6.25 19.90
C PRO A 4 -15.38 6.87 19.00
N GLN A 5 -14.78 7.98 19.42
CA GLN A 5 -13.70 8.68 18.72
C GLN A 5 -12.47 8.87 19.62
N GLU A 6 -11.93 7.80 20.20
CA GLU A 6 -10.62 7.88 20.86
C GLU A 6 -9.94 6.51 20.93
N SER A 7 -9.42 6.06 19.79
CA SER A 7 -8.42 4.98 19.77
C SER A 7 -7.14 5.52 19.15
N LEU A 8 -6.31 6.08 20.04
CA LEU A 8 -4.85 6.13 20.00
C LEU A 8 -4.22 6.80 18.77
N ARG A 9 -4.27 8.15 18.75
CA ARG A 9 -3.16 8.93 18.20
C ARG A 9 -1.91 8.57 19.02
N SER A 10 -0.95 7.85 18.45
CA SER A 10 0.40 7.84 19.03
C SER A 10 0.88 9.29 19.07
N SER A 11 1.07 9.84 20.27
CA SER A 11 1.44 11.23 20.51
C SER A 11 2.91 11.53 20.20
N GLU A 12 3.64 10.57 19.65
CA GLU A 12 4.99 10.76 19.14
C GLU A 12 4.95 11.09 17.64
N PRO A 13 5.70 12.10 17.19
CA PRO A 13 5.85 12.39 15.77
C PRO A 13 6.34 11.14 15.04
N ASP A 14 5.67 10.78 13.94
CA ASP A 14 6.12 9.69 13.09
C ASP A 14 7.53 10.03 12.56
N PRO A 15 8.57 9.23 12.88
CA PRO A 15 9.96 9.61 12.64
C PRO A 15 10.30 9.70 11.15
N LEU A 16 9.47 9.13 10.27
CA LEU A 16 9.70 9.18 8.83
C LEU A 16 9.12 10.43 8.19
N VAL A 17 8.11 11.07 8.78
CA VAL A 17 7.49 12.26 8.21
C VAL A 17 8.49 13.42 8.14
N GLY A 18 8.63 14.00 6.95
CA GLY A 18 9.62 15.05 6.65
C GLY A 18 11.00 14.51 6.23
N THR A 19 11.26 13.21 6.38
CA THR A 19 12.50 12.58 5.88
C THR A 19 12.41 12.32 4.37
N THR A 20 13.55 12.05 3.73
CA THR A 20 13.61 11.68 2.30
C THR A 20 14.30 10.33 2.13
N LEU A 21 13.56 9.32 1.70
CA LEU A 21 14.11 7.99 1.47
C LEU A 21 14.97 8.00 0.20
N ARG A 22 16.22 7.53 0.32
CA ARG A 22 17.21 7.46 -0.77
C ARG A 22 17.44 8.78 -1.50
N GLY A 23 17.15 9.91 -0.86
CA GLY A 23 17.21 11.23 -1.50
C GLY A 23 16.18 11.43 -2.62
N LEU A 24 15.21 10.52 -2.79
CA LEU A 24 14.25 10.55 -3.89
C LEU A 24 12.81 10.76 -3.42
N TYR A 25 12.40 10.16 -2.30
CA TYR A 25 11.00 10.14 -1.86
C TYR A 25 10.83 10.87 -0.54
N ARG A 26 10.37 12.13 -0.60
CA ARG A 26 10.09 12.94 0.60
C ARG A 26 8.76 12.50 1.20
N ILE A 27 8.80 11.98 2.43
CA ILE A 27 7.63 11.48 3.14
C ILE A 27 6.79 12.66 3.67
N GLU A 28 5.52 12.72 3.28
CA GLU A 28 4.64 13.82 3.64
C GLU A 28 3.75 13.50 4.84
N ARG A 29 3.11 12.32 4.84
CA ARG A 29 2.20 11.87 5.90
C ARG A 29 1.97 10.36 5.83
N ARG A 30 1.66 9.74 6.98
CA ARG A 30 1.16 8.36 7.03
C ARG A 30 -0.28 8.29 6.49
N ILE A 31 -0.56 7.28 5.69
CA ILE A 31 -1.88 7.03 5.07
C ILE A 31 -2.44 5.65 5.38
N GLY A 32 -1.61 4.72 5.89
CA GLY A 32 -2.04 3.40 6.30
C GLY A 32 -1.06 2.76 7.27
N GLU A 33 -1.54 1.80 8.05
CA GLU A 33 -0.79 1.05 9.05
C GLU A 33 -1.31 -0.39 9.10
N GLY A 34 -0.42 -1.35 9.23
CA GLY A 34 -0.77 -2.76 9.36
C GLY A 34 0.41 -3.64 9.76
N GLY A 35 0.17 -4.95 9.91
CA GLY A 35 1.19 -5.88 10.45
C GLY A 35 2.47 -5.98 9.61
N MET A 36 2.40 -5.64 8.31
CA MET A 36 3.57 -5.66 7.42
C MET A 36 4.35 -4.34 7.39
N GLY A 37 3.87 -3.30 8.08
CA GLY A 37 4.48 -1.98 8.10
C GLY A 37 3.48 -0.85 7.79
N ASN A 38 4.03 0.31 7.50
CA ASN A 38 3.29 1.56 7.34
C ASN A 38 3.30 2.01 5.88
N VAL A 39 2.22 2.67 5.46
CA VAL A 39 2.11 3.26 4.12
C VAL A 39 2.06 4.78 4.27
N TYR A 40 2.86 5.47 3.47
CA TYR A 40 2.97 6.93 3.46
C TYR A 40 2.64 7.51 2.10
N ALA A 41 2.08 8.71 2.07
CA ALA A 41 2.13 9.55 0.88
C ALA A 41 3.50 10.21 0.84
N ALA A 42 4.15 10.16 -0.32
CA ALA A 42 5.46 10.74 -0.54
C ALA A 42 5.53 11.43 -1.89
N GLU A 43 6.34 12.47 -2.00
CA GLU A 43 6.62 13.16 -3.25
C GLU A 43 8.00 12.76 -3.77
N HIS A 44 8.09 12.39 -5.04
CA HIS A 44 9.37 12.18 -5.69
C HIS A 44 10.03 13.54 -5.98
N VAL A 45 11.12 13.85 -5.28
CA VAL A 45 11.69 15.21 -5.20
C VAL A 45 12.11 15.81 -6.55
N HIS A 46 12.52 14.99 -7.52
CA HIS A 46 12.89 15.47 -8.86
C HIS A 46 11.70 15.58 -9.83
N LEU A 47 10.63 14.83 -9.60
CA LEU A 47 9.50 14.73 -10.53
C LEU A 47 8.28 15.54 -10.07
N GLY A 48 8.21 15.88 -8.79
CA GLY A 48 7.03 16.49 -8.17
C GLY A 48 5.79 15.57 -8.14
N LYS A 49 5.91 14.32 -8.59
CA LYS A 49 4.82 13.33 -8.60
C LYS A 49 4.70 12.67 -7.24
N ARG A 50 3.47 12.44 -6.79
CA ARG A 50 3.17 11.76 -5.52
C ARG A 50 3.01 10.26 -5.72
N PHE A 51 3.43 9.51 -4.71
CA PHE A 51 3.42 8.05 -4.66
C PHE A 51 3.00 7.58 -3.28
N ALA A 52 2.50 6.35 -3.20
CA ALA A 52 2.38 5.64 -1.94
C ALA A 52 3.69 4.87 -1.69
N VAL A 53 4.21 4.95 -0.48
CA VAL A 53 5.44 4.27 -0.07
C VAL A 53 5.14 3.38 1.12
N LYS A 54 5.17 2.07 0.90
CA LYS A 54 5.03 1.07 1.96
C LYS A 54 6.39 0.76 2.54
N VAL A 55 6.61 1.18 3.77
CA VAL A 55 7.82 0.89 4.55
C VAL A 55 7.58 -0.34 5.39
N LEU A 56 8.44 -1.35 5.25
CA LEU A 56 8.29 -2.62 5.94
C LEU A 56 8.64 -2.49 7.43
N SER A 57 7.91 -3.21 8.28
CA SER A 57 8.20 -3.24 9.71
C SER A 57 9.61 -3.79 9.99
N PRO A 58 10.26 -3.38 11.11
CA PRO A 58 11.61 -3.84 11.43
C PRO A 58 11.76 -5.38 11.50
N SER A 59 10.73 -6.08 11.96
CA SER A 59 10.70 -7.54 12.02
C SER A 59 10.73 -8.21 10.64
N ILE A 60 10.16 -7.56 9.63
CA ILE A 60 10.21 -8.03 8.24
C ILE A 60 11.54 -7.64 7.60
N SER A 61 11.96 -6.37 7.75
CA SER A 61 13.19 -5.84 7.17
C SER A 61 14.46 -6.57 7.66
N SER A 62 14.46 -7.07 8.89
CA SER A 62 15.57 -7.85 9.45
C SER A 62 15.63 -9.31 8.96
N SER A 63 14.58 -9.83 8.33
CA SER A 63 14.53 -11.19 7.81
C SER A 63 14.81 -11.20 6.31
N ARG A 64 16.01 -11.62 5.92
CA ARG A 64 16.39 -11.74 4.50
C ARG A 64 15.40 -12.59 3.70
N ALA A 65 14.94 -13.71 4.25
CA ALA A 65 13.96 -14.57 3.59
C ALA A 65 12.61 -13.84 3.36
N SER A 66 12.17 -13.03 4.32
CA SER A 66 10.93 -12.25 4.19
C SER A 66 11.08 -11.14 3.14
N VAL A 67 12.22 -10.44 3.14
CA VAL A 67 12.56 -9.40 2.15
C VAL A 67 12.65 -9.98 0.75
N ASP A 68 13.36 -11.10 0.57
CA ASP A 68 13.51 -11.76 -0.74
C ASP A 68 12.14 -12.22 -1.29
N ARG A 69 11.27 -12.76 -0.42
CA ARG A 69 9.91 -13.11 -0.79
C ARG A 69 9.09 -11.89 -1.23
N LEU A 70 9.15 -10.80 -0.47
CA LEU A 70 8.41 -9.57 -0.81
C LEU A 70 8.94 -8.92 -2.08
N LYS A 71 10.25 -8.94 -2.29
CA LYS A 71 10.85 -8.49 -3.55
C LYS A 71 10.34 -9.32 -4.74
N ALA A 72 10.27 -10.64 -4.58
CA ALA A 72 9.71 -11.51 -5.63
C ALA A 72 8.23 -11.20 -5.90
N GLU A 73 7.42 -10.99 -4.85
CA GLU A 73 6.01 -10.59 -4.99
C GLU A 73 5.87 -9.21 -5.67
N ALA A 74 6.69 -8.22 -5.30
CA ALA A 74 6.71 -6.90 -5.92
C ALA A 74 7.12 -6.94 -7.41
N VAL A 75 8.16 -7.72 -7.75
CA VAL A 75 8.60 -7.91 -9.15
C VAL A 75 7.55 -8.66 -9.97
N ALA A 76 6.80 -9.57 -9.36
CA ALA A 76 5.72 -10.27 -10.03
C ALA A 76 4.56 -9.31 -10.32
N ALA A 77 4.15 -8.52 -9.31
CA ALA A 77 3.09 -7.52 -9.45
C ALA A 77 3.43 -6.42 -10.47
N SER A 78 4.69 -5.95 -10.51
CA SER A 78 5.14 -4.90 -11.44
C SER A 78 5.14 -5.32 -12.91
N ARG A 79 4.87 -6.60 -13.23
CA ARG A 79 4.77 -7.09 -14.62
C ARG A 79 3.35 -7.03 -15.16
N ILE A 80 2.37 -6.76 -14.31
CA ILE A 80 0.98 -6.67 -14.72
C ILE A 80 0.66 -5.20 -14.97
N ASP A 81 0.24 -4.90 -16.19
CA ASP A 81 -0.29 -3.59 -16.59
C ASP A 81 -1.81 -3.69 -16.69
N HIS A 82 -2.52 -3.10 -15.74
CA HIS A 82 -3.98 -3.17 -15.66
C HIS A 82 -4.55 -2.02 -14.80
N ASP A 83 -5.57 -1.31 -15.31
CA ASP A 83 -6.21 -0.15 -14.65
C ASP A 83 -6.80 -0.43 -13.25
N ASN A 84 -6.94 -1.70 -12.87
CA ASN A 84 -7.50 -2.13 -11.58
C ASN A 84 -6.48 -2.87 -10.70
N ILE A 85 -5.18 -2.79 -11.03
CA ILE A 85 -4.09 -3.32 -10.23
C ILE A 85 -3.11 -2.18 -9.94
N VAL A 86 -2.74 -2.06 -8.67
CA VAL A 86 -1.79 -1.04 -8.23
C VAL A 86 -0.43 -1.24 -8.87
N GLU A 87 0.03 -0.24 -9.62
CA GLU A 87 1.36 -0.24 -10.22
C GLU A 87 2.44 -0.16 -9.12
N VAL A 88 3.36 -1.14 -9.14
CA VAL A 88 4.58 -1.13 -8.34
C VAL A 88 5.69 -0.47 -9.13
N VAL A 89 6.11 0.71 -8.67
CA VAL A 89 7.09 1.57 -9.35
C VAL A 89 8.52 1.21 -8.97
N ASN A 90 8.77 0.91 -7.69
CA ASN A 90 10.11 0.58 -7.22
C ASN A 90 10.10 -0.28 -5.95
N PHE A 91 11.19 -1.02 -5.74
CA PHE A 91 11.49 -1.75 -4.50
C PHE A 91 12.94 -1.44 -4.14
N ASP A 92 13.17 -0.85 -2.96
CA ASP A 92 14.50 -0.40 -2.56
C ASP A 92 14.69 -0.48 -1.04
N ALA A 93 15.91 -0.23 -0.57
CA ALA A 93 16.27 -0.19 0.83
C ALA A 93 17.20 0.99 1.12
N THR A 94 17.01 1.65 2.27
CA THR A 94 17.92 2.69 2.76
C THR A 94 19.26 2.11 3.23
N GLU A 95 20.24 2.98 3.46
CA GLU A 95 21.59 2.59 3.91
C GLU A 95 21.59 1.96 5.30
N ASP A 96 20.63 2.34 6.14
CA ASP A 96 20.34 1.76 7.46
C ASP A 96 19.44 0.51 7.41
N GLY A 97 19.11 0.02 6.21
CA GLY A 97 18.42 -1.26 6.01
C GLY A 97 16.89 -1.20 6.07
N LEU A 98 16.30 -0.01 6.06
CA LEU A 98 14.85 0.15 5.98
C LEU A 98 14.37 -0.19 4.55
N VAL A 99 13.62 -1.28 4.42
CA VAL A 99 13.10 -1.74 3.12
C VAL A 99 11.76 -1.08 2.83
N PHE A 100 11.56 -0.63 1.59
CA PHE A 100 10.33 0.01 1.18
C PHE A 100 9.95 -0.30 -0.28
N ILE A 101 8.65 -0.19 -0.56
CA ILE A 101 8.03 -0.39 -1.86
C ILE A 101 7.34 0.92 -2.26
N VAL A 102 7.62 1.39 -3.47
CA VAL A 102 6.99 2.57 -4.06
C VAL A 102 5.93 2.10 -5.04
N MET A 103 4.73 2.63 -4.89
CA MET A 103 3.57 2.28 -5.70
C MET A 103 2.76 3.53 -6.05
N GLU A 104 1.85 3.41 -7.01
CA GLU A 104 0.92 4.49 -7.30
C GLU A 104 0.17 4.95 -6.05
N LEU A 105 -0.10 6.26 -5.97
CA LEU A 105 -0.95 6.82 -4.94
C LEU A 105 -2.37 6.90 -5.49
N LEU A 106 -3.29 6.16 -4.87
CA LEU A 106 -4.70 6.20 -5.22
C LEU A 106 -5.42 7.31 -4.46
N ASP A 107 -6.22 8.10 -5.18
CA ASP A 107 -7.17 9.05 -4.60
C ASP A 107 -8.56 8.39 -4.50
N GLY A 108 -9.11 8.36 -3.29
CA GLY A 108 -10.42 7.77 -3.04
C GLY A 108 -10.60 7.27 -1.61
N GLU A 109 -11.57 6.39 -1.42
CA GLU A 109 -11.83 5.71 -0.15
C GLU A 109 -11.72 4.19 -0.32
N SER A 110 -11.29 3.49 0.74
CA SER A 110 -11.25 2.03 0.73
C SER A 110 -12.65 1.42 0.80
N LEU A 111 -12.78 0.20 0.27
CA LEU A 111 -14.04 -0.52 0.32
C LEU A 111 -14.45 -0.81 1.76
N ALA A 112 -13.52 -1.12 2.65
CA ALA A 112 -13.76 -1.28 4.09
C ALA A 112 -14.49 -0.07 4.70
N VAL A 113 -14.03 1.15 4.40
CA VAL A 113 -14.68 2.38 4.89
C VAL A 113 -16.07 2.53 4.28
N ARG A 114 -16.21 2.23 2.98
CA ARG A 114 -17.49 2.35 2.29
C ARG A 114 -18.56 1.38 2.82
N VAL A 115 -18.20 0.13 3.09
CA VAL A 115 -19.14 -0.89 3.59
C VAL A 115 -19.45 -0.75 5.08
N ALA A 116 -18.56 -0.11 5.86
CA ALA A 116 -18.82 0.21 7.25
C ALA A 116 -20.01 1.18 7.44
N ARG A 117 -20.36 1.97 6.41
CA ARG A 117 -21.54 2.85 6.40
C ARG A 117 -22.86 2.10 6.22
N GLY A 118 -22.83 0.82 5.89
CA GLY A 118 -24.00 -0.02 5.64
C GLY A 118 -23.91 -0.77 4.31
N ALA A 119 -24.86 -1.69 4.11
CA ALA A 119 -24.92 -2.54 2.93
C ALA A 119 -25.01 -1.70 1.64
N LEU A 120 -24.32 -2.18 0.60
CA LEU A 120 -24.37 -1.59 -0.73
C LEU A 120 -25.65 -2.03 -1.47
N PRO A 121 -26.28 -1.13 -2.26
CA PRO A 121 -27.22 -1.56 -3.29
C PRO A 121 -26.57 -2.60 -4.20
N VAL A 122 -27.34 -3.61 -4.62
CA VAL A 122 -26.83 -4.72 -5.44
C VAL A 122 -26.11 -4.23 -6.70
N VAL A 123 -26.64 -3.20 -7.36
CA VAL A 123 -26.04 -2.63 -8.56
C VAL A 123 -24.65 -2.04 -8.28
N ASP A 124 -24.48 -1.35 -7.15
CA ASP A 124 -23.19 -0.75 -6.76
C ASP A 124 -22.18 -1.84 -6.38
N ALA A 125 -22.63 -2.88 -5.67
CA ALA A 125 -21.78 -4.02 -5.35
C ALA A 125 -21.26 -4.73 -6.61
N ILE A 126 -22.12 -4.92 -7.62
CA ILE A 126 -21.73 -5.50 -8.91
C ILE A 126 -20.72 -4.59 -9.64
N ARG A 127 -20.96 -3.27 -9.66
CA ARG A 127 -20.04 -2.31 -10.29
C ARG A 127 -18.65 -2.31 -9.66
N LEU A 128 -18.56 -2.57 -8.36
CA LEU A 128 -17.27 -2.63 -7.64
C LEU A 128 -16.57 -3.98 -7.81
N ILE A 129 -17.29 -5.09 -7.82
CA ILE A 129 -16.67 -6.42 -7.85
C ILE A 129 -16.20 -6.83 -9.25
N LEU A 130 -16.85 -6.36 -10.32
CA LEU A 130 -16.46 -6.72 -11.69
C LEU A 130 -15.01 -6.32 -12.02
N PRO A 131 -14.57 -5.06 -11.79
CA PRO A 131 -13.17 -4.67 -11.96
C PRO A 131 -12.19 -5.49 -11.11
N VAL A 132 -12.58 -5.87 -9.89
CA VAL A 132 -11.74 -6.69 -9.00
C VAL A 132 -11.55 -8.10 -9.55
N VAL A 133 -12.61 -8.72 -10.06
CA VAL A 133 -12.55 -10.06 -10.66
C VAL A 133 -11.71 -10.05 -11.93
N ASP A 134 -11.84 -9.00 -12.75
CA ASP A 134 -11.04 -8.82 -13.97
C ASP A 134 -9.54 -8.70 -13.65
N ALA A 135 -9.18 -7.86 -12.69
CA ALA A 135 -7.81 -7.75 -12.16
C ALA A 135 -7.27 -9.10 -11.64
N LEU A 136 -8.08 -9.84 -10.88
CA LEU A 136 -7.66 -11.15 -10.37
C LEU A 136 -7.47 -12.17 -11.49
N ALA A 137 -8.30 -12.15 -12.53
CA ALA A 137 -8.13 -13.01 -13.69
C ALA A 137 -6.78 -12.75 -14.37
N VAL A 138 -6.45 -11.49 -14.63
CA VAL A 138 -5.15 -11.09 -15.21
C VAL A 138 -3.99 -11.51 -14.30
N ALA A 139 -4.10 -11.33 -12.97
CA ALA A 139 -3.08 -11.79 -12.05
C ALA A 139 -2.88 -13.32 -12.10
N HIS A 140 -3.97 -14.08 -12.16
CA HIS A 140 -3.92 -15.54 -12.26
C HIS A 140 -3.31 -16.03 -13.57
N ASP A 141 -3.56 -15.35 -14.70
CA ASP A 141 -2.92 -15.66 -15.99
C ASP A 141 -1.40 -15.48 -15.94
N HIS A 142 -0.92 -14.62 -15.04
CA HIS A 142 0.51 -14.43 -14.74
C HIS A 142 1.04 -15.36 -13.64
N GLY A 143 0.23 -16.33 -13.19
CA GLY A 143 0.58 -17.27 -12.13
C GLY A 143 0.65 -16.65 -10.73
N ILE A 144 0.05 -15.48 -10.52
CA ILE A 144 0.10 -14.73 -9.27
C ILE A 144 -1.22 -14.92 -8.52
N VAL A 145 -1.13 -15.29 -7.24
CA VAL A 145 -2.30 -15.42 -6.35
C VAL A 145 -2.20 -14.34 -5.28
N HIS A 146 -3.24 -13.52 -5.13
CA HIS A 146 -3.25 -12.36 -4.21
C HIS A 146 -3.05 -12.76 -2.73
N ARG A 147 -3.64 -13.88 -2.30
CA ARG A 147 -3.54 -14.48 -0.94
C ARG A 147 -4.09 -13.67 0.24
N ASP A 148 -4.33 -12.37 0.11
CA ASP A 148 -4.87 -11.52 1.20
C ASP A 148 -5.95 -10.56 0.69
N LEU A 149 -6.89 -11.05 -0.14
CA LEU A 149 -7.95 -10.20 -0.71
C LEU A 149 -8.99 -9.85 0.35
N LYS A 150 -9.22 -8.56 0.58
CA LYS A 150 -10.18 -8.03 1.56
C LYS A 150 -10.60 -6.58 1.24
N PRO A 151 -11.75 -6.11 1.76
CA PRO A 151 -12.17 -4.71 1.67
C PRO A 151 -11.21 -3.73 2.34
#